data_AF-A0A1S8C571-F1
#
_entry.id   AF-A0A1S8C571-F1
#
_cell.length_a   1.000
_cell.length_b   1.000
_cell.length_c   1.000
_cell.angle_alpha   90.00
_cell.angle_beta   90.00
_cell.angle_gamma   90.00
#
_symmetry.space_group_name_H-M   'P 1'
#
loop_
_entity.id
_entity.type
_entity.pdbx_description
1 polymer ?
#
loop_
_entity_poly.entity_id
_entity_poly.type
_entity_poly.pdbx_seq_one_letter_code
_entity_poly.pdbx_strand_id
1 'polypeptide(L)' 'MGRPLDLEDVLSLQLPGEPTISPDGRQVVYVLRTTDTGADTDRRALWSVRATAGGLGGAHPR' A
#
# COMPACT_ATOMS: atom_id res chain seq x y z
N MET A 1 -26.17 8.77 -6.29
CA MET A 1 -25.28 9.48 -7.24
C MET A 1 -23.94 9.69 -6.56
N GLY A 2 -22.84 9.25 -7.16
CA GLY A 2 -21.49 9.49 -6.63
C GLY A 2 -21.04 10.92 -6.93
N ARG A 3 -20.16 11.48 -6.09
CA ARG A 3 -19.49 12.75 -6.42
C ARG A 3 -18.38 12.50 -7.46
N PRO A 4 -18.05 13.48 -8.31
CA PRO A 4 -16.87 13.42 -9.16
C PRO A 4 -15.58 13.17 -8.36
N LEU A 5 -14.57 12.60 -9.01
CA LEU A 5 -13.23 12.50 -8.42
C LEU A 5 -12.59 13.89 -8.38
N ASP A 6 -12.11 14.27 -7.20
CA ASP A 6 -11.37 15.51 -6.99
C ASP A 6 -9.86 15.23 -6.89
N LEU A 7 -9.03 16.27 -6.95
CA LEU A 7 -7.57 16.13 -6.90
C LEU A 7 -7.11 15.48 -5.59
N GLU A 8 -7.75 15.85 -4.48
CA GLU A 8 -7.46 15.35 -3.14
C GLU A 8 -7.68 13.83 -3.06
N ASP A 9 -8.65 13.29 -3.81
CA ASP A 9 -8.88 11.85 -3.87
C ASP A 9 -7.68 11.14 -4.49
N VAL A 10 -7.17 11.69 -5.59
CA VAL A 10 -6.00 11.14 -6.29
C VAL A 10 -4.76 11.22 -5.41
N LEU A 11 -4.54 12.33 -4.73
CA LEU A 11 -3.40 12.54 -3.83
C LEU A 11 -3.48 11.65 -2.59
N SER A 12 -4.68 11.23 -2.18
CA SER A 12 -4.90 10.33 -1.04
C SER A 12 -4.67 8.84 -1.37
N LEU A 13 -4.45 8.50 -2.65
CA LEU A 13 -4.26 7.12 -3.07
C LEU A 13 -3.01 6.50 -2.44
N GLN A 14 -3.17 5.28 -1.93
CA GLN A 14 -2.06 4.44 -1.52
C GLN A 14 -1.86 3.35 -2.56
N LEU A 15 -0.69 3.34 -3.19
CA LEU A 15 -0.43 2.53 -4.38
C LEU A 15 0.57 1.43 -4.03
N PRO A 16 0.10 0.19 -3.74
CA PRO A 16 0.98 -0.94 -3.52
C PRO A 16 1.62 -1.39 -4.84
N GLY A 17 2.89 -1.78 -4.78
CA GLY A 17 3.64 -2.28 -5.92
C GLY A 17 4.73 -3.26 -5.51
N GLU A 18 5.33 -3.90 -6.51
CA GLU A 18 6.48 -4.81 -6.35
C GLU A 18 6.28 -5.90 -5.27
N PRO A 19 5.15 -6.64 -5.26
CA PRO A 19 4.90 -7.64 -4.23
C PRO A 19 5.86 -8.83 -4.39
N THR A 20 6.35 -9.35 -3.27
CA THR A 20 7.12 -10.59 -3.17
C THR A 20 6.54 -11.46 -2.05
N ILE A 21 6.40 -12.75 -2.32
CA ILE A 21 5.85 -13.74 -1.38
C ILE A 21 7.01 -14.54 -0.79
N SER A 22 6.97 -14.82 0.51
CA SER A 22 7.95 -15.70 1.16
C SER A 22 7.85 -17.13 0.60
N PRO A 23 8.94 -17.91 0.58
CA PRO A 23 8.92 -19.29 0.06
C PRO A 23 7.91 -20.21 0.74
N ASP A 24 7.60 -19.98 2.03
CA ASP A 24 6.60 -20.71 2.80
C ASP A 24 5.16 -20.22 2.57
N GLY A 25 4.98 -19.18 1.75
CA GLY A 25 3.70 -18.58 1.41
C GLY A 25 3.02 -17.81 2.55
N ARG A 26 3.63 -17.67 3.73
CA ARG A 26 2.98 -17.09 4.92
C ARG A 26 3.08 -15.57 5.01
N GLN A 27 3.91 -14.96 4.17
CA GLN A 27 4.18 -13.53 4.22
C GLN A 27 4.26 -12.93 2.83
N VAL A 28 3.74 -11.70 2.70
CA VAL A 28 3.95 -10.85 1.54
C VAL A 28 4.66 -9.59 2.00
N VAL A 29 5.66 -9.15 1.23
CA VAL A 29 6.29 -7.84 1.34
C VAL A 29 5.99 -7.08 0.06
N TYR A 30 5.66 -5.80 0.18
CA TYR A 30 5.40 -4.93 -0.96
C TYR A 30 5.86 -3.50 -0.66
N VAL A 31 6.04 -2.70 -1.70
CA VAL A 31 6.29 -1.27 -1.56
C VAL A 31 4.95 -0.54 -1.56
N LEU A 32 4.70 0.31 -0.57
CA LEU A 32 3.56 1.23 -0.58
C LEU A 32 4.06 2.62 -0.96
N ARG A 33 3.54 3.16 -2.06
CA ARG A 33 3.74 4.55 -2.45
C ARG A 33 2.58 5.42 -1.95
N THR A 34 2.91 6.54 -1.33
CA THR A 34 1.97 7.60 -0.92
C THR A 34 2.49 8.95 -1.35
N THR A 35 1.61 9.92 -1.54
CA THR A 35 2.01 11.29 -1.88
C THR A 35 2.06 12.15 -0.61
N ASP A 36 3.20 12.81 -0.39
CA ASP A 36 3.42 13.81 0.65
C ASP A 36 3.25 15.19 0.02
N THR A 37 2.03 15.73 0.11
CA THR A 37 1.65 17.01 -0.51
C THR A 37 2.36 18.20 0.12
N GLY A 38 2.78 18.10 1.38
CA GLY A 38 3.53 19.16 2.06
C GLY A 38 4.97 19.28 1.55
N ALA A 39 5.58 18.15 1.19
CA ALA A 39 6.94 18.10 0.64
C ALA A 39 7.00 17.98 -0.90
N ASP A 40 5.85 18.01 -1.57
CA ASP A 40 5.69 17.80 -3.03
C ASP A 40 6.50 16.60 -3.55
N THR A 41 6.34 15.46 -2.88
CA THR A 41 7.12 14.26 -3.20
C THR A 41 6.35 12.97 -2.93
N ASP A 42 6.80 11.89 -3.55
CA ASP A 42 6.31 10.55 -3.27
C ASP A 42 7.15 9.88 -2.18
N ARG A 43 6.49 9.35 -1.15
CA ARG A 43 7.08 8.50 -0.13
C ARG A 43 6.90 7.04 -0.51
N ARG A 44 7.92 6.24 -0.24
CA ARG A 44 7.90 4.79 -0.45
C ARG A 44 8.40 4.10 0.81
N ALA A 45 7.66 3.10 1.26
CA ALA A 45 8.03 2.27 2.40
C ALA A 45 7.77 0.80 2.09
N LEU A 46 8.58 -0.08 2.68
CA LEU A 46 8.28 -1.51 2.67
C LEU A 46 7.21 -1.81 3.71
N TRP A 47 6.22 -2.59 3.30
CA TRP A 47 5.15 -3.07 4.15
C TRP A 47 5.17 -4.58 4.17
N SER A 48 4.77 -5.16 5.29
CA SER A 48 4.66 -6.60 5.43
C SER A 48 3.32 -7.00 6.00
N VAL A 49 2.77 -8.06 5.43
CA VAL A 49 1.48 -8.64 5.79
C VAL A 49 1.63 -10.14 5.93
N ARG A 50 0.85 -10.75 6.82
CA ARG A 50 0.70 -12.20 6.85
C ARG A 50 -0.33 -12.62 5.82
N ALA A 51 -0.01 -13.65 5.04
CA ALA A 51 -1.00 -14.32 4.21
C ALA A 51 -1.83 -15.25 5.11
N THR A 52 -3.14 -15.03 5.14
CA THR A 52 -4.10 -15.88 5.84
C THR A 52 -5.00 -16.54 4.81
N ALA A 53 -5.61 -17.69 5.15
CA ALA A 53 -6.47 -18.44 4.24
C ALA A 53 -7.69 -17.64 3.71
N GLY A 54 -8.01 -16.48 4.30
CA GLY A 54 -9.07 -15.56 3.86
C GLY A 54 -8.59 -14.18 3.36
N GLY A 55 -7.29 -13.92 3.25
CA GLY A 55 -6.74 -12.63 2.82
C GLY A 55 -5.48 -12.17 3.55
N LEU A 56 -5.09 -10.90 3.38
CA LEU A 56 -3.94 -10.31 4.05
C LEU A 56 -4.31 -9.88 5.48
N GLY A 57 -3.60 -10.38 6.48
CA GLY A 57 -3.67 -9.86 7.85
C GLY A 57 -3.11 -8.43 7.92
N GLY A 58 -3.38 -7.72 9.02
CA GLY A 58 -3.04 -6.30 9.19
C GLY A 58 -1.65 -5.91 8.67
N ALA A 59 -1.64 -4.93 7.76
CA ALA A 59 -0.42 -4.39 7.17
C ALA A 59 0.26 -3.45 8.15
N HIS A 60 1.58 -3.55 8.24
CA HIS A 60 2.39 -2.63 9.02
C HIS A 60 3.67 -2.29 8.25
N PRO A 61 4.19 -1.07 8.44
CA PRO A 61 5.49 -0.71 7.90
C PRO A 61 6.57 -1.59 8.53
N ARG A 62 7.58 -1.92 7.73
CA ARG A 62 8.78 -2.63 8.16
C ARG A 62 9.85 -1.67 8.66
#